data_AF-A0A7S4CIE5-F1
#
_entry.id   AF-A0A7S4CIE5-F1
#
_cell.length_a   1.000
_cell.length_b   1.000
_cell.length_c   1.000
_cell.angle_alpha   90.00
_cell.angle_beta   90.00
_cell.angle_gamma   90.00
#
_symmetry.space_group_name_H-M   'P 1'
#
loop_
_entity.id
_entity.type
_entity.pdbx_description
1 polymer ?
#
loop_
_entity_poly.entity_id
_entity_poly.type
_entity_poly.pdbx_seq_one_letter_code
_entity_poly.pdbx_strand_id
1 'polypeptide(L)'
;TSAEEKETLVRQAMIPGSVTLLTREFGRGTDFKCFDDRLISAGGVHVLQTFVSDSLSEETQIKGRTARQGDIGSYSMVLKDEELERFSITAEVLQQMKSNGQY
;
A
#
# COMPACT_ATOMS: atom_id res chain seq x y z
N THR A 1 -13.14 12.68 10.39
CA THR A 1 -11.86 13.37 10.18
C THR A 1 -12.10 14.51 9.22
N SER A 2 -11.79 15.74 9.63
CA SER A 2 -11.87 16.90 8.73
C SER A 2 -10.87 16.74 7.57
N ALA A 3 -11.04 17.50 6.49
CA ALA A 3 -10.10 17.47 5.37
C ALA A 3 -8.68 17.87 5.82
N GLU A 4 -8.58 18.83 6.73
CA GLU A 4 -7.32 19.34 7.29
C GLU A 4 -6.62 18.30 8.19
N GLU A 5 -7.37 17.61 9.04
CA GLU A 5 -6.83 16.50 9.85
C GLU A 5 -6.30 15.39 8.94
N LYS A 6 -7.03 15.06 7.87
CA LYS A 6 -6.64 14.04 6.90
C LYS A 6 -5.33 14.43 6.19
N GLU A 7 -5.21 15.68 5.76
CA GLU A 7 -4.00 16.19 5.13
C GLU A 7 -2.80 16.16 6.10
N THR A 8 -3.03 16.52 7.37
CA THR A 8 -1.99 16.48 8.41
C THR A 8 -1.47 15.05 8.63
N LEU A 9 -2.37 14.07 8.73
CA LEU A 9 -1.99 12.66 8.86
C LEU A 9 -1.20 12.16 7.66
N VAL A 10 -1.59 12.56 6.45
CA VAL A 10 -0.85 12.19 5.23
C VAL A 10 0.53 12.82 5.22
N ARG A 11 0.67 14.11 5.57
CA ARG A 11 1.99 14.76 5.68
C ARG A 11 2.89 14.04 6.69
N GLN A 12 2.35 13.65 7.84
CA GLN A 12 3.09 12.90 8.86
C GLN A 12 3.55 11.53 8.35
N ALA A 13 2.72 10.85 7.56
CA ALA A 13 3.06 9.57 6.94
C ALA A 13 4.20 9.66 5.92
N MET A 14 4.45 10.85 5.35
CA MET A 14 5.50 11.08 4.34
C MET A 14 6.84 11.56 4.93
N ILE A 15 7.03 11.44 6.25
CA ILE A 15 8.28 11.80 6.93
C ILE A 15 9.15 10.54 7.09
N PRO A 16 10.49 10.61 6.85
CA PRO A 16 11.39 9.49 7.10
C PRO A 16 11.23 8.90 8.50
N GLY A 17 11.07 7.57 8.58
CA GLY A 17 10.92 6.83 9.83
C GLY A 17 9.48 6.79 10.38
N SER A 18 8.53 7.49 9.77
CA SER A 18 7.12 7.40 10.15
C SER A 18 6.51 6.07 9.71
N VAL A 19 5.68 5.49 10.58
CA VAL A 19 4.79 4.36 10.26
C VAL A 19 3.36 4.79 10.52
N THR A 20 2.49 4.63 9.54
CA THR A 20 1.09 5.06 9.63
C THR A 20 0.16 3.93 9.27
N LEU A 21 -0.72 3.58 10.21
CA LEU A 21 -1.79 2.61 10.00
C LEU A 21 -3.03 3.33 9.49
N LEU A 22 -3.54 2.91 8.34
CA LEU A 22 -4.72 3.48 7.71
C LEU A 22 -5.81 2.41 7.60
N THR A 23 -7.05 2.80 7.87
CA THR A 23 -8.20 1.94 7.53
C THR A 23 -8.40 1.94 6.01
N ARG A 24 -9.09 0.92 5.51
CA ARG A 24 -9.44 0.76 4.10
C ARG A 24 -10.02 2.03 3.46
N GLU A 25 -10.93 2.67 4.17
CA GLU A 25 -11.64 3.89 3.72
C GLU A 25 -10.78 5.16 3.77
N PHE A 26 -9.74 5.19 4.61
CA PHE A 26 -8.90 6.38 4.73
C PHE A 26 -8.10 6.60 3.45
N GLY A 27 -7.96 7.84 3.01
CA GLY A 27 -7.10 8.18 1.87
C GLY A 27 -7.78 8.12 0.50
N ARG A 28 -9.05 7.70 0.42
CA ARG A 28 -9.83 7.86 -0.82
C ARG A 28 -9.92 9.34 -1.20
N GLY A 29 -9.50 9.69 -2.42
CA GLY A 29 -9.45 11.07 -2.89
C GLY A 29 -8.41 11.96 -2.20
N THR A 30 -7.39 11.38 -1.55
CA THR A 30 -6.28 12.15 -0.97
C THR A 30 -4.96 11.80 -1.63
N ASP A 31 -4.14 12.82 -1.82
CA ASP A 31 -2.86 12.73 -2.51
C ASP A 31 -1.74 12.45 -1.51
N PHE A 32 -1.04 11.34 -1.68
CA PHE A 32 0.10 10.92 -0.84
C PHE A 32 1.41 11.39 -1.48
N LYS A 33 1.54 12.70 -1.67
CA LYS A 33 2.75 13.27 -2.23
C LYS A 33 3.85 13.36 -1.17
N CYS A 34 4.97 12.74 -1.47
CA CYS A 34 6.21 12.95 -0.75
C CYS A 34 6.98 14.09 -1.42
N PHE A 35 7.42 15.07 -0.62
CA PHE A 35 8.30 16.15 -1.05
C PHE A 35 9.62 16.16 -0.25
N ASP A 36 9.87 15.12 0.55
CA ASP A 36 11.05 15.03 1.39
C ASP A 36 12.16 14.28 0.63
N ASP A 37 13.20 15.02 0.23
CA ASP A 37 14.34 14.49 -0.51
C ASP A 37 15.04 13.34 0.21
N ARG A 38 15.00 13.29 1.55
CA ARG A 38 15.61 12.21 2.34
C ARG A 38 14.82 10.92 2.19
N LEU A 39 13.48 11.01 2.15
CA LEU A 39 12.62 9.85 1.95
C LEU A 39 12.74 9.35 0.52
N ILE A 40 12.73 10.26 -0.47
CA ILE A 40 12.97 9.93 -1.87
C ILE A 40 14.33 9.24 -2.00
N SER A 41 15.42 9.84 -1.52
CA SER A 41 16.77 9.25 -1.60
C SER A 41 16.90 7.89 -0.90
N ALA A 42 16.01 7.55 0.03
CA ALA A 42 15.94 6.26 0.70
C ALA A 42 15.11 5.20 -0.05
N GLY A 43 14.62 5.50 -1.25
CA GLY A 43 13.77 4.61 -2.06
C GLY A 43 12.27 4.89 -1.95
N GLY A 44 11.90 5.95 -1.23
CA GLY A 44 10.53 6.45 -1.12
C GLY A 44 9.63 5.67 -0.16
N VAL A 45 8.32 5.90 -0.32
CA VAL A 45 7.30 5.31 0.56
C VAL A 45 7.07 3.84 0.18
N HIS A 46 7.12 2.98 1.19
CA HIS A 46 6.60 1.62 1.08
C HIS A 46 5.15 1.55 1.54
N VAL A 47 4.27 0.97 0.72
CA VAL A 47 2.89 0.68 1.10
C VAL A 47 2.73 -0.80 1.33
N LEU A 48 2.34 -1.17 2.56
CA LEU A 48 1.98 -2.52 2.93
C LEU A 48 0.46 -2.65 3.03
N GLN A 49 -0.13 -3.46 2.17
CA GLN A 49 -1.55 -3.77 2.21
C GLN A 49 -1.81 -5.10 2.92
N THR A 50 -2.69 -5.08 3.92
CA THR A 50 -2.95 -6.24 4.79
C THR A 50 -4.35 -6.84 4.61
N PHE A 51 -4.95 -6.63 3.44
CA PHE A 51 -6.27 -7.17 3.08
C PHE A 51 -6.36 -7.26 1.54
N VAL A 52 -7.24 -8.11 1.03
CA VAL A 52 -7.49 -8.17 -0.42
C VAL A 52 -8.49 -7.07 -0.81
N SER A 53 -8.16 -6.32 -1.87
CA SER A 53 -9.06 -5.31 -2.43
C SER A 53 -10.29 -5.96 -3.08
N ASP A 54 -11.44 -5.30 -2.97
CA ASP A 54 -12.71 -5.78 -3.53
C ASP A 54 -12.80 -5.48 -5.03
N SER A 55 -11.95 -4.55 -5.51
CA SER A 55 -11.84 -4.19 -6.90
C SER A 55 -10.41 -3.82 -7.28
N LEU A 56 -10.07 -4.01 -8.55
CA LEU A 56 -8.78 -3.57 -9.11
C LEU A 56 -8.57 -2.06 -8.99
N SER A 57 -9.66 -1.27 -9.04
CA SER A 57 -9.60 0.19 -8.87
C SER A 57 -9.15 0.58 -7.47
N GLU A 58 -9.65 -0.11 -6.44
CA GLU A 58 -9.22 0.11 -5.07
C GLU A 58 -7.74 -0.28 -4.89
N GLU A 59 -7.34 -1.44 -5.41
CA GLU A 59 -5.94 -1.88 -5.37
C GLU A 59 -5.01 -0.86 -6.05
N THR A 60 -5.41 -0.36 -7.21
CA THR A 60 -4.67 0.67 -7.95
C THR A 60 -4.57 1.97 -7.16
N GLN A 61 -5.64 2.36 -6.45
CA GLN A 61 -5.62 3.53 -5.58
C GLN A 61 -4.68 3.34 -4.38
N ILE A 62 -4.64 2.16 -3.77
CA ILE A 62 -3.74 1.84 -2.65
C ILE A 62 -2.28 1.82 -3.13
N LYS A 63 -1.99 1.13 -4.24
CA LYS A 63 -0.67 1.15 -4.90
C LYS A 63 -0.25 2.57 -5.27
N GLY A 64 -1.19 3.40 -5.71
CA GLY A 64 -0.95 4.80 -6.02
C GLY A 64 -0.75 5.72 -4.81
N ARG A 65 -0.80 5.19 -3.57
CA ARG A 65 -0.30 5.88 -2.35
C ARG A 65 1.21 5.73 -2.19
N THR A 66 1.82 4.80 -2.90
CA THR A 66 3.26 4.87 -3.16
C THR A 66 3.55 6.08 -4.04
N ALA A 67 4.82 6.32 -4.31
CA ALA A 67 5.22 7.45 -5.08
C ALA A 67 4.66 7.39 -6.52
N ARG A 68 4.14 8.52 -7.01
CA ARG A 68 3.31 8.60 -8.23
C ARG A 68 4.19 8.87 -9.46
N GLN A 69 3.73 8.44 -10.64
CA GLN A 69 4.29 8.85 -11.95
C GLN A 69 5.83 8.80 -12.06
N GLY A 70 6.44 7.68 -11.66
CA GLY A 70 7.89 7.47 -11.81
C GLY A 70 8.72 7.88 -10.59
N ASP A 71 8.08 8.42 -9.56
CA ASP A 71 8.72 8.53 -8.26
C ASP A 71 9.01 7.12 -7.69
N ILE A 72 10.11 7.02 -6.96
CA ILE A 72 10.55 5.78 -6.31
C ILE A 72 9.69 5.46 -5.11
N GLY A 73 9.27 4.20 -5.03
CA GLY A 73 8.44 3.67 -3.96
C GLY A 73 8.25 2.17 -4.17
N SER A 74 7.67 1.50 -3.18
CA SER A 74 7.43 0.06 -3.27
C SER A 74 6.10 -0.33 -2.64
N TYR A 75 5.57 -1.45 -3.09
CA TYR A 75 4.30 -1.98 -2.65
C TYR A 75 4.44 -3.47 -2.37
N SER A 76 3.81 -3.93 -1.30
CA SER A 76 3.70 -5.36 -1.00
C SER A 76 2.39 -5.66 -0.30
N MET A 77 1.98 -6.92 -0.37
CA MET A 77 0.82 -7.43 0.35
C MET A 77 1.26 -8.46 1.37
N VAL A 78 0.72 -8.35 2.58
CA VAL A 78 0.86 -9.38 3.62
C VAL A 78 -0.54 -9.81 3.99
N LEU A 79 -0.92 -10.98 3.49
CA LEU A 79 -2.27 -11.52 3.63
C LEU A 79 -2.24 -12.81 4.42
N LYS A 80 -3.36 -13.11 5.08
CA LYS A 80 -3.53 -14.44 5.68
C LYS A 80 -4.07 -15.42 4.64
N ASP A 81 -3.68 -16.67 4.77
CA ASP A 81 -4.13 -17.73 3.86
C ASP A 81 -5.67 -17.85 3.84
N GLU A 82 -6.35 -17.67 4.99
CA GLU A 82 -7.82 -17.73 5.06
C GLU A 82 -8.51 -16.61 4.26
N GLU A 83 -7.86 -15.46 4.08
CA GLU A 83 -8.41 -14.37 3.29
C GLU A 83 -8.36 -14.65 1.79
N LEU A 84 -7.39 -15.47 1.35
CA LEU A 84 -7.15 -15.82 -0.04
C LEU A 84 -8.14 -16.88 -0.55
N GLU A 85 -8.63 -17.74 0.34
CA GLU A 85 -9.66 -18.74 0.01
C GLU A 85 -10.93 -18.09 -0.57
N ARG A 86 -11.31 -16.90 -0.07
CA ARG A 86 -12.47 -16.14 -0.56
C ARG A 86 -12.34 -15.72 -2.02
N PHE A 87 -11.11 -15.65 -2.54
CA PHE A 87 -10.80 -15.30 -3.92
C PHE A 87 -10.43 -16.53 -4.76
N SER A 88 -10.73 -17.74 -4.27
CA SER A 88 -10.38 -19.02 -4.92
C SER A 88 -8.87 -19.20 -5.13
N ILE A 89 -8.05 -18.47 -4.37
CA ILE A 89 -6.60 -18.68 -4.32
C ILE A 89 -6.35 -19.68 -3.20
N THR A 90 -6.20 -20.95 -3.58
CA THR A 90 -6.02 -22.05 -2.63
C THR A 90 -4.57 -22.18 -2.18
N ALA A 91 -4.35 -22.90 -1.07
CA ALA A 91 -3.01 -23.23 -0.58
C ALA A 91 -2.13 -23.91 -1.65
N GLU A 92 -2.72 -24.73 -2.52
CA GLU A 92 -2.03 -25.39 -3.64
C GLU A 92 -1.53 -24.37 -4.66
N VAL A 93 -2.37 -23.40 -5.05
CA VAL A 93 -1.99 -22.31 -5.95
C VAL A 93 -0.87 -21.47 -5.34
N LEU A 94 -0.96 -21.16 -4.04
CA LEU A 94 0.08 -20.41 -3.32
C LEU A 94 1.40 -21.17 -3.25
N GLN A 95 1.36 -22.48 -3.02
CA GLN A 95 2.56 -23.32 -2.99
C GLN A 95 3.22 -23.35 -4.37
N GLN A 96 2.44 -23.40 -5.44
CA GLN A 96 2.93 -23.37 -6.81
C GLN A 96 3.48 -21.98 -7.22
N MET A 97 2.87 -20.89 -6.75
CA MET A 97 3.41 -19.54 -6.94
C MET A 97 4.73 -19.34 -6.20
N LYS A 98 4.84 -19.81 -4.95
CA LYS A 98 6.07 -19.77 -4.14
C LYS A 98 7.20 -20.61 -4.75
N SER A 99 6.89 -21.82 -5.25
CA SER A 99 7.91 -22.69 -5.87
C SER A 99 8.42 -22.17 -7.21
N ASN A 100 7.61 -21.39 -7.93
CA ASN A 100 7.98 -20.78 -9.20
C ASN A 100 8.76 -19.45 -9.05
N GLY A 101 9.08 -19.01 -7.83
CA GLY A 101 9.84 -17.78 -7.59
C GLY A 101 9.13 -16.51 -8.06
N GLN A 102 7.80 -16.52 -8.11
CA GLN A 102 7.00 -15.33 -8.45
C GLN A 102 6.83 -14.36 -7.27
N TYR A 103 7.57 -14.59 -6.19
CA TYR A 103 7.75 -13.70 -5.04
C TYR A 103 9.19 -13.77 -4.56
#